data_AF-A0A944YUW3-F1
#
_entry.id   AF-A0A944YUW3-F1
#
_cell.length_a   1.000
_cell.length_b   1.000
_cell.length_c   1.000
_cell.angle_alpha   90.00
_cell.angle_beta   90.00
_cell.angle_gamma   90.00
#
_symmetry.space_group_name_H-M   'P 1'
#
loop_
_entity.id
_entity.type
_entity.pdbx_description
1 polymer ?
#
loop_
_entity_poly.entity_id
_entity_poly.type
_entity_poly.pdbx_seq_one_letter_code
_entity_poly.pdbx_strand_id
1 'polypeptide(L)'
;MPPSQILPHGGELKHLLASEKEAEQLKAQALEWTSLTLSERQVNELELILNGGFSPLDGYMSEADYRSVLSDMRLADGTLFPMPVCLDVSFEFAESLQP
;
A
#
# COMPACT_ATOMS: atom_id res chain seq x y z
N MET A 1 -8.46 34.22 9.85
CA MET A 1 -8.05 32.93 10.46
C MET A 1 -7.16 32.22 9.46
N PRO A 2 -6.04 31.59 9.85
CA PRO A 2 -5.36 30.68 8.93
C PRO A 2 -6.36 29.57 8.54
N PRO A 3 -6.33 29.07 7.30
CA PRO A 3 -7.20 27.97 6.91
C PRO A 3 -6.94 26.79 7.86
N SER A 4 -8.01 26.22 8.42
CA SER A 4 -7.93 24.97 9.17
C SER A 4 -7.27 23.91 8.30
N GLN A 5 -6.35 23.14 8.88
CA GLN A 5 -5.64 22.07 8.20
C GLN A 5 -6.65 21.14 7.49
N ILE A 6 -6.42 20.88 6.20
CA ILE A 6 -7.27 19.98 5.41
C ILE A 6 -7.06 18.56 5.96
N LEU A 7 -8.16 17.81 6.13
CA LEU A 7 -8.08 16.42 6.55
C LEU A 7 -7.40 15.56 5.47
N PRO A 8 -6.66 14.51 5.86
CA PRO A 8 -6.16 13.52 4.92
C PRO A 8 -7.29 12.91 4.10
N HIS A 9 -6.94 12.45 2.88
CA HIS A 9 -7.90 11.73 2.04
C HIS A 9 -8.35 10.44 2.73
N GLY A 10 -9.66 10.18 2.73
CA GLY A 10 -10.26 9.09 3.54
C GLY A 10 -10.44 9.41 5.03
N GLY A 11 -10.09 10.62 5.48
CA GLY A 11 -10.34 11.12 6.84
C GLY A 11 -9.21 10.88 7.84
N GLU A 12 -8.29 9.96 7.56
CA GLU A 12 -7.16 9.61 8.42
C GLU A 12 -5.88 9.43 7.59
N LEU A 13 -4.74 9.90 8.11
CA LEU A 13 -3.44 9.66 7.50
C LEU A 13 -2.96 8.26 7.89
N LYS A 14 -2.75 7.39 6.91
CA LYS A 14 -2.17 6.07 7.15
C LYS A 14 -0.69 6.21 7.50
N HIS A 15 -0.29 5.76 8.69
CA HIS A 15 1.10 5.73 9.12
C HIS A 15 1.50 4.28 9.38
N LEU A 16 2.19 3.66 8.42
CA LEU A 16 2.44 2.21 8.42
C LEU A 16 3.90 1.86 8.74
N LEU A 17 4.73 2.86 9.01
CA LEU A 17 6.08 2.63 9.49
C LEU A 17 6.03 2.07 10.92
N ALA A 18 6.64 0.90 11.09
CA ALA A 18 6.81 0.26 12.38
C ALA A 18 7.67 1.12 13.32
N SER A 19 7.37 1.09 14.62
CA SER A 19 8.27 1.64 15.64
C SER A 19 9.61 0.89 15.65
N GLU A 20 10.64 1.46 16.27
CA GLU A 20 11.97 0.82 16.34
C GLU A 20 11.92 -0.60 16.91
N LYS A 21 11.13 -0.80 17.97
CA LYS A 21 10.95 -2.11 18.61
C LYS A 21 10.24 -3.11 17.69
N GLU A 22 9.17 -2.68 17.02
CA GLU A 22 8.44 -3.54 16.07
C GLU A 22 9.32 -3.86 14.85
N ALA A 23 10.12 -2.90 14.38
CA ALA A 23 11.03 -3.09 13.26
C ALA A 23 12.10 -4.15 13.54
N GLU A 24 12.66 -4.22 14.75
CA GLU A 24 13.58 -5.29 15.13
C GLU A 24 12.92 -6.68 15.08
N GLN A 25 11.68 -6.78 15.59
CA GLN A 25 10.93 -8.02 15.57
C GLN A 25 10.56 -8.45 14.15
N LEU A 26 10.08 -7.51 13.32
CA LEU A 26 9.74 -7.75 11.93
C LEU A 26 10.98 -8.16 11.11
N LYS A 27 12.14 -7.54 11.35
CA LYS A 27 13.39 -7.94 10.68
C LYS A 27 13.81 -9.36 11.02
N ALA A 28 13.63 -9.79 12.27
CA ALA A 28 13.94 -11.16 12.67
C ALA A 28 12.98 -12.17 12.02
N GLN A 29 11.68 -11.89 11.99
CA GLN A 29 10.67 -12.75 11.37
C GLN A 29 10.81 -12.80 9.84
N ALA A 30 11.15 -11.68 9.20
CA ALA A 30 11.29 -11.59 7.75
C ALA A 30 12.36 -12.51 7.15
N LEU A 31 13.29 -13.02 7.97
CA LEU A 31 14.26 -14.03 7.54
C LEU A 31 13.61 -15.37 7.15
N GLU A 32 12.41 -15.64 7.65
CA GLU A 32 11.64 -16.86 7.35
C GLU A 32 10.63 -16.66 6.22
N TRP A 33 10.47 -15.43 5.72
CA TRP A 33 9.50 -15.09 4.67
C TRP A 33 10.12 -15.15 3.28
N THR A 34 9.29 -15.46 2.29
CA THR A 34 9.66 -15.32 0.88
C THR A 34 9.99 -13.86 0.58
N SER A 35 11.17 -13.61 0.01
CA SER A 35 11.63 -12.26 -0.30
C SER A 35 11.35 -11.89 -1.76
N LEU A 36 10.86 -10.67 -1.97
CA LEU A 36 10.67 -10.06 -3.28
C LEU A 36 11.59 -8.85 -3.38
N THR A 37 12.42 -8.81 -4.43
CA THR A 37 13.16 -7.59 -4.77
C THR A 37 12.26 -6.67 -5.59
N LEU A 38 12.00 -5.48 -5.04
CA LEU A 38 11.14 -4.48 -5.69
C LEU A 38 11.88 -3.75 -6.81
N SER A 39 11.12 -3.39 -7.85
CA SER A 39 11.57 -2.40 -8.85
C SER A 39 11.60 -0.99 -8.25
N GLU A 40 12.31 -0.06 -8.89
CA GLU A 40 12.36 1.34 -8.46
C GLU A 40 10.96 1.98 -8.35
N ARG A 41 10.07 1.69 -9.30
CA ARG A 41 8.67 2.15 -9.24
C ARG A 41 7.97 1.64 -7.97
N GLN A 42 8.08 0.35 -7.68
CA GLN A 42 7.43 -0.27 -6.53
C GLN A 42 8.02 0.22 -5.21
N VAL A 43 9.31 0.55 -5.16
CA VAL A 43 9.92 1.20 -3.97
C VAL A 43 9.27 2.56 -3.72
N ASN A 44 9.11 3.38 -4.76
CA ASN A 44 8.47 4.69 -4.63
C ASN A 44 6.98 4.58 -4.23
N GLU A 45 6.26 3.63 -4.80
CA GLU A 45 4.87 3.34 -4.41
C GLU A 45 4.77 2.87 -2.96
N LEU A 46 5.66 1.96 -2.55
CA LEU A 46 5.74 1.49 -1.17
C LEU A 46 6.03 2.64 -0.21
N GLU A 47 6.94 3.56 -0.53
CA GLU A 47 7.23 4.72 0.31
C GLU A 47 5.98 5.60 0.51
N LEU A 48 5.23 5.87 -0.57
CA LEU A 48 4.00 6.66 -0.52
C LEU A 48 2.86 5.97 0.24
N ILE A 49 2.79 4.63 0.20
CA ILE A 49 1.86 3.86 1.03
C ILE A 49 2.27 3.99 2.51
N LEU A 50 3.55 3.75 2.82
CA LEU A 50 4.04 3.67 4.19
C LEU A 50 3.95 5.01 4.94
N ASN A 51 4.21 6.12 4.23
CA ASN A 51 4.19 7.47 4.81
C ASN A 51 2.82 8.17 4.75
N GLY A 52 1.80 7.53 4.16
CA GLY A 52 0.45 8.05 4.06
C GLY A 52 0.18 8.97 2.87
N GLY A 53 1.14 9.18 1.97
CA GLY A 53 0.95 9.90 0.71
C GLY A 53 -0.15 9.31 -0.18
N PHE A 54 -0.43 8.01 -0.05
CA PHE A 54 -1.54 7.31 -0.71
C PHE A 54 -2.72 6.97 0.20
N SER A 55 -2.88 7.64 1.34
CA SER A 55 -4.11 7.50 2.15
C SER A 55 -5.35 7.63 1.25
N PRO A 56 -6.35 6.73 1.36
CA PRO A 56 -6.59 5.80 2.48
C PRO A 56 -5.91 4.44 2.36
N LEU A 57 -5.09 4.17 1.34
CA LEU A 57 -4.47 2.85 1.16
C LEU A 57 -3.58 2.50 2.37
N ASP A 58 -3.78 1.30 2.91
CA ASP A 58 -2.94 0.68 3.95
C ASP A 58 -2.10 -0.51 3.42
N GLY A 59 -2.09 -0.68 2.10
CA GLY A 59 -1.35 -1.69 1.36
C GLY A 59 -1.54 -1.52 -0.14
N TYR A 60 -1.00 -2.45 -0.92
CA TYR A 60 -1.34 -2.56 -2.35
C TYR A 60 -2.81 -2.97 -2.51
N MET A 61 -3.44 -2.54 -3.61
CA MET A 61 -4.87 -2.77 -3.84
C MET A 61 -5.21 -4.25 -3.91
N SER A 62 -6.34 -4.61 -3.29
CA SER A 62 -7.02 -5.89 -3.52
C SER A 62 -7.53 -5.98 -4.96
N GLU A 63 -7.90 -7.18 -5.42
CA GLU A 63 -8.53 -7.33 -6.75
C GLU A 63 -9.82 -6.50 -6.86
N ALA A 64 -10.62 -6.42 -5.78
CA ALA A 64 -11.86 -5.66 -5.77
C ALA A 64 -11.60 -4.15 -5.93
N ASP A 65 -10.64 -3.60 -5.18
CA ASP A 65 -10.25 -2.20 -5.29
C ASP A 65 -9.66 -1.89 -6.65
N TYR A 66 -8.76 -2.75 -7.14
CA TYR A 66 -8.14 -2.59 -8.45
C TYR A 66 -9.19 -2.54 -9.56
N ARG A 67 -10.13 -3.50 -9.59
CA ARG A 67 -11.19 -3.53 -10.60
C ARG A 67 -12.10 -2.31 -10.52
N SER A 68 -12.47 -1.89 -9.31
CA SER A 68 -13.30 -0.69 -9.07
C SER A 68 -12.59 0.59 -9.52
N VAL A 69 -11.27 0.70 -9.30
CA VAL A 69 -10.48 1.85 -9.74
C VAL A 69 -10.43 1.91 -11.27
N LEU A 70 -10.28 0.77 -11.94
CA LEU A 70 -10.29 0.71 -13.40
C LEU A 70 -11.65 1.08 -14.02
N SER A 71 -12.76 0.69 -13.40
CA SER A 71 -14.10 0.98 -13.92
C SER A 71 -14.61 2.37 -13.52
N ASP A 72 -14.42 2.74 -12.27
CA ASP A 72 -15.15 3.84 -11.62
C ASP A 72 -14.24 4.91 -11.01
N MET A 73 -12.91 4.76 -11.12
CA MET A 73 -11.90 5.64 -10.50
C MET A 73 -12.09 5.77 -8.99
N ARG A 74 -12.57 4.70 -8.36
CA ARG A 74 -12.89 4.63 -6.94
C ARG A 74 -12.45 3.29 -6.36
N LEU A 75 -12.03 3.28 -5.10
CA LEU A 75 -11.89 2.05 -4.33
C LEU A 75 -13.25 1.34 -4.20
N ALA A 76 -13.24 0.06 -3.80
CA ALA A 76 -14.46 -0.75 -3.72
C ALA A 76 -15.49 -0.19 -2.72
N ASP A 77 -15.05 0.60 -1.74
CA ASP A 77 -15.90 1.31 -0.78
C ASP A 77 -16.51 2.62 -1.33
N GLY A 78 -16.18 2.99 -2.58
CA GLY A 78 -16.63 4.21 -3.26
C GLY A 78 -15.72 5.43 -3.06
N THR A 79 -14.66 5.34 -2.27
CA THR A 79 -13.69 6.43 -2.07
C THR A 79 -12.98 6.76 -3.38
N LEU A 80 -12.89 8.04 -3.74
CA LEU A 80 -12.24 8.48 -4.98
C LEU A 80 -10.75 8.08 -4.98
N PHE A 81 -10.32 7.31 -5.97
CA PHE A 81 -8.92 6.96 -6.15
C PHE A 81 -8.69 6.61 -7.63
N PRO A 82 -8.12 7.51 -8.45
CA PRO A 82 -8.17 7.37 -9.91
C PRO A 82 -7.02 6.55 -10.50
N MET A 83 -6.05 6.11 -9.69
CA MET A 83 -4.83 5.46 -10.15
C MET A 83 -4.67 4.09 -9.49
N PRO A 84 -4.56 2.98 -10.25
CA PRO A 84 -4.32 1.68 -9.64
C PRO A 84 -2.92 1.60 -9.02
N VAL A 85 -2.82 0.99 -7.84
CA VAL A 85 -1.56 0.77 -7.12
C VAL A 85 -1.48 -0.71 -6.75
N CYS A 86 -0.69 -1.47 -7.51
CA CYS A 86 -0.59 -2.92 -7.39
C CYS A 86 0.86 -3.37 -7.35
N LEU A 87 1.12 -4.43 -6.58
CA LEU A 87 2.41 -5.10 -6.55
C LEU A 87 2.46 -6.16 -7.65
N ASP A 88 2.97 -5.78 -8.82
CA ASP A 88 3.19 -6.72 -9.91
C ASP A 88 4.41 -7.63 -9.66
N VAL A 89 4.20 -8.93 -9.81
CA VAL A 89 5.23 -9.96 -9.61
C VAL A 89 5.29 -10.89 -10.82
N SER A 90 6.40 -11.61 -10.99
CA SER A 90 6.48 -12.63 -12.03
C SER A 90 5.53 -13.79 -11.73
N PHE A 91 5.16 -14.53 -12.78
CA PHE A 91 4.28 -15.69 -12.63
C PHE A 91 4.93 -16.74 -11.72
N GLU A 92 6.22 -17.00 -11.90
CA GLU A 92 6.99 -17.96 -11.10
C GLU A 92 7.02 -17.56 -9.62
N PHE A 93 7.15 -16.26 -9.33
CA PHE A 93 7.09 -15.77 -7.96
C PHE A 93 5.69 -15.97 -7.37
N ALA A 94 4.63 -15.63 -8.11
CA ALA A 94 3.25 -15.82 -7.65
C ALA A 94 2.92 -17.28 -7.31
N GLU A 95 3.40 -18.25 -8.10
CA GLU A 95 3.22 -19.68 -7.81
C GLU A 95 3.93 -20.15 -6.53
N SER A 96 4.97 -19.43 -6.09
CA SER A 96 5.69 -19.74 -4.85
C SER A 96 4.97 -19.27 -3.58
N LEU A 97 3.93 -18.44 -3.73
CA LEU A 97 3.18 -17.87 -2.61
C LEU A 97 2.02 -18.76 -2.20
N GLN A 98 1.69 -18.74 -0.90
CA GLN A 98 0.48 -19.34 -0.37
C GLN A 98 -0.63 -18.27 -0.26
N PRO A 99 -1.91 -18.64 -0.44
CA PRO A 99 -3.05 -17.73 -0.25
C PRO A 99 -3.16 -17.17 1.17
#